data_AF-A0A3M2D0R4-F1
#
_entry.id   AF-A0A3M2D0R4-F1
#
_cell.length_a   1.000
_cell.length_b   1.000
_cell.length_c   1.000
_cell.angle_alpha   90.00
_cell.angle_beta   90.00
_cell.angle_gamma   90.00
#
_symmetry.space_group_name_H-M   'P 1'
#
loop_
_entity.id
_entity.type
_entity.pdbx_description
1 polymer ?
#
loop_
_entity_poly.entity_id
_entity_poly.type
_entity_poly.pdbx_seq_one_letter_code
_entity_poly.pdbx_strand_id
1 'polypeptide(L)'
;MMKATIAVLVVLAAWRAAPLALAHDVEKPPPLTPAQLEEIDRIFKTPTRIGYWQDGSPVDPNDAAAFIDFLSRASGHEGPPTNLYKSVAVAPAHFAPAIREAFRHVPPTLEAYIEDSERPFGERREYYWPLKLVPYLGRELAEPILRKFADAILPLALEARRRFFEVDKAYWATWEAAGRPVGDAWRREPNAAPVVEEWEVTAKASTALATVWGGAVRVAGELGSPIFVDDGVAMLVEDDPILHHWGVWMAGYMVKFANERPEGVAALRAEAARLRRSEDLDDQLSAVSIEIALDPARDANTDPELRRLKDQIKIKRQR
;
A
#
# COMPACT_ATOMS: atom_id res chain seq x y z
N MET A 1 -13.07 -21.08 -27.87
CA MET A 1 -13.02 -20.22 -26.66
C MET A 1 -12.03 -20.80 -25.64
N MET A 2 -10.72 -20.82 -25.96
CA MET A 2 -9.73 -21.52 -25.12
C MET A 2 -8.37 -20.82 -25.10
N LYS A 3 -8.36 -19.49 -25.26
CA LYS A 3 -7.13 -18.68 -25.26
C LYS A 3 -7.04 -17.65 -24.10
N ALA A 4 -8.14 -17.38 -23.39
CA ALA A 4 -8.16 -16.41 -22.29
C ALA A 4 -7.67 -17.01 -20.95
N THR A 5 -7.84 -18.31 -20.72
CA THR A 5 -7.47 -18.98 -19.46
C THR A 5 -5.96 -19.15 -19.27
N ILE A 6 -5.19 -19.14 -20.36
CA ILE A 6 -3.73 -19.34 -20.30
C ILE A 6 -3.00 -18.04 -19.90
N ALA A 7 -3.56 -16.86 -20.18
CA ALA A 7 -2.94 -15.59 -19.81
C ALA A 7 -2.96 -15.33 -18.29
N VAL A 8 -4.03 -15.76 -17.60
CA VAL A 8 -4.18 -15.59 -16.13
C VAL A 8 -3.22 -16.51 -15.36
N LEU A 9 -2.98 -17.73 -15.87
CA LEU A 9 -2.06 -18.69 -15.24
C LEU A 9 -0.57 -18.30 -15.36
N VAL A 10 -0.19 -17.52 -16.38
CA VAL A 10 1.20 -17.05 -16.53
C VAL A 10 1.54 -15.96 -15.52
N VAL A 11 0.57 -15.14 -15.10
CA VAL A 11 0.75 -14.17 -14.01
C VAL A 11 0.90 -14.89 -12.66
N LEU A 12 0.16 -15.98 -12.44
CA LEU A 12 0.16 -16.75 -11.18
C LEU A 12 1.46 -17.51 -10.89
N ALA A 13 2.21 -17.92 -11.92
CA ALA A 13 3.49 -18.62 -11.75
C ALA A 13 4.68 -17.68 -11.44
N ALA A 14 4.57 -16.39 -11.75
CA ALA A 14 5.64 -15.42 -11.53
C ALA A 14 5.85 -15.06 -10.04
N TRP A 15 4.83 -15.30 -9.19
CA TRP A 15 4.84 -14.93 -7.77
C TRP A 15 5.64 -15.87 -6.86
N ARG A 16 6.02 -17.08 -7.33
CA ARG A 16 6.52 -18.14 -6.44
C ARG A 16 8.03 -18.39 -6.45
N ALA A 17 8.84 -17.80 -7.34
CA ALA A 17 10.26 -18.20 -7.41
C ALA A 17 11.22 -17.23 -8.13
N ALA A 18 11.04 -15.91 -8.08
CA ALA A 18 12.05 -15.00 -8.61
C ALA A 18 12.87 -14.36 -7.48
N PRO A 19 14.16 -14.70 -7.29
CA PRO A 19 15.04 -13.83 -6.55
C PRO A 19 15.04 -12.47 -7.26
N LEU A 20 14.63 -11.41 -6.54
CA LEU A 20 14.65 -10.02 -6.97
C LEU A 20 16.11 -9.54 -7.15
N ALA A 21 16.84 -10.13 -8.10
CA ALA A 21 18.07 -9.56 -8.60
C ALA A 21 17.69 -8.38 -9.51
N LEU A 22 17.50 -7.21 -8.89
CA LEU A 22 17.29 -5.95 -9.59
C LEU A 22 18.53 -5.63 -10.44
N ALA A 23 18.46 -5.90 -11.75
CA ALA A 23 19.49 -5.48 -12.69
C ALA A 23 19.74 -3.96 -12.58
N HIS A 24 21.01 -3.60 -12.44
CA HIS A 24 21.51 -2.24 -12.24
C HIS A 24 21.56 -1.43 -13.55
N ASP A 25 20.42 -1.19 -14.19
CA ASP A 25 20.37 -0.10 -15.16
C ASP A 25 20.19 1.20 -14.39
N VAL A 26 21.32 1.89 -14.16
CA VAL A 26 21.35 3.27 -13.67
C VAL A 26 21.06 4.16 -14.86
N GLU A 27 19.77 4.39 -15.12
CA GLU A 27 19.33 5.35 -16.12
C GLU A 27 19.78 6.75 -15.69
N LYS A 28 20.71 7.35 -16.45
CA LYS A 28 21.20 8.69 -16.15
C LYS A 28 20.05 9.69 -16.34
N PRO A 29 19.76 10.56 -15.35
CA PRO A 29 18.68 11.51 -15.47
C PRO A 29 18.97 12.49 -16.63
N PRO A 30 17.97 12.83 -17.47
CA PRO A 30 18.13 13.83 -18.51
C PRO A 30 18.46 15.19 -17.87
N PRO A 31 19.33 16.03 -18.47
CA PRO A 31 19.69 17.32 -17.88
C PRO A 31 18.48 18.26 -17.79
N LEU A 32 18.47 19.11 -16.77
CA LEU A 32 17.46 20.17 -16.64
C LEU A 32 17.71 21.26 -17.69
N THR A 33 16.62 21.77 -18.25
CA THR A 33 16.67 22.97 -19.09
C THR A 33 16.84 24.24 -18.23
N PRO A 34 17.37 25.35 -18.78
CA PRO A 34 17.47 26.61 -18.06
C PRO A 34 16.14 27.09 -17.46
N ALA A 35 15.03 26.90 -18.20
CA ALA A 35 13.69 27.27 -17.72
C ALA A 35 13.23 26.43 -16.53
N GLN A 36 13.56 25.13 -16.52
CA GLN A 36 13.25 24.25 -15.38
C GLN A 36 14.09 24.63 -14.14
N LEU A 37 15.37 24.96 -14.34
CA LEU A 37 16.23 25.44 -13.25
C LEU A 37 15.69 26.73 -12.62
N GLU A 38 15.30 27.70 -13.44
CA GLU A 38 14.71 28.96 -12.98
C GLU A 38 13.42 28.73 -12.20
N GLU A 39 12.55 27.84 -12.70
CA GLU A 39 11.30 27.52 -12.03
C GLU A 39 11.50 26.79 -10.70
N ILE A 40 12.43 25.83 -10.65
CA ILE A 40 12.77 25.14 -9.40
C ILE A 40 13.32 26.15 -8.39
N ASP A 41 14.27 27.00 -8.77
CA ASP A 41 14.82 28.06 -7.92
C ASP A 41 13.73 29.00 -7.38
N ARG A 42 12.74 29.36 -8.22
CA ARG A 42 11.57 30.15 -7.80
C ARG A 42 10.73 29.44 -6.73
N ILE A 43 10.51 28.13 -6.88
CA ILE A 43 9.77 27.32 -5.89
C ILE A 43 10.51 27.35 -4.53
N PHE A 44 11.84 27.20 -4.54
CA PHE A 44 12.66 27.24 -3.32
C PHE A 44 12.64 28.61 -2.63
N LYS A 45 12.64 29.70 -3.40
CA LYS A 45 12.60 31.07 -2.88
C LYS A 45 11.23 31.51 -2.37
N THR A 46 10.19 30.72 -2.63
CA THR A 46 8.84 31.00 -2.11
C THR A 46 8.86 30.80 -0.60
N PRO A 47 8.42 31.79 0.21
CA PRO A 47 8.50 31.72 1.67
C PRO A 47 7.70 30.54 2.18
N THR A 48 8.44 29.49 2.42
CA THR A 48 8.01 28.27 3.08
C THR A 48 8.96 28.15 4.27
N ARG A 49 8.44 27.71 5.42
CA ARG A 49 9.29 27.39 6.59
C ARG A 49 10.16 26.19 6.21
N ILE A 50 11.16 26.38 5.36
CA ILE A 50 12.16 25.39 5.06
C ILE A 50 13.29 25.69 6.04
N GLY A 51 13.54 24.75 6.95
CA GLY A 51 14.85 24.67 7.56
C GLY A 51 15.85 24.49 6.43
N TYR A 52 16.62 25.52 6.13
CA TYR A 52 17.89 25.35 5.42
C TYR A 52 18.70 24.24 6.13
N TRP A 53 19.64 23.59 5.46
CA TRP A 53 20.67 22.80 6.15
C TRP A 53 21.21 23.61 7.34
N GLN A 54 21.71 22.95 8.40
CA GLN A 54 22.42 23.64 9.48
C GLN A 54 23.56 24.55 8.95
N ASP A 55 24.00 24.37 7.69
CA ASP A 55 25.01 25.17 7.00
C ASP A 55 24.49 26.20 5.95
N GLY A 56 23.20 26.19 5.57
CA GLY A 56 22.63 27.18 4.64
C GLY A 56 22.80 26.92 3.14
N SER A 57 23.38 25.81 2.69
CA SER A 57 23.70 25.58 1.27
C SER A 57 22.48 25.11 0.43
N PRO A 58 22.26 25.60 -0.80
CA PRO A 58 21.19 25.09 -1.68
C PRO A 58 21.55 23.70 -2.22
N VAL A 59 20.55 22.82 -2.36
CA VAL A 59 20.73 21.51 -3.02
C VAL A 59 20.77 21.72 -4.53
N ASP A 60 21.77 21.16 -5.21
CA ASP A 60 21.87 21.22 -6.66
C ASP A 60 20.73 20.40 -7.29
N PRO A 61 19.76 21.03 -7.97
CA PRO A 61 18.66 20.30 -8.60
C PRO A 61 19.12 19.45 -9.78
N ASN A 62 20.35 19.60 -10.30
CA ASN A 62 20.89 18.71 -11.34
C ASN A 62 21.32 17.35 -10.80
N ASP A 63 21.60 17.25 -9.50
CA ASP A 63 21.82 15.98 -8.82
C ASP A 63 20.47 15.46 -8.32
N ALA A 64 19.73 14.80 -9.21
CA ALA A 64 18.42 14.23 -8.89
C ALA A 64 18.46 13.33 -7.65
N ALA A 65 19.55 12.59 -7.41
CA ALA A 65 19.66 11.71 -6.25
C ALA A 65 19.79 12.51 -4.95
N ALA A 66 20.70 13.47 -4.90
CA ALA A 66 20.87 14.35 -3.74
C ALA A 66 19.59 15.19 -3.48
N PHE A 67 18.92 15.61 -4.54
CA PHE A 67 17.68 16.37 -4.47
C PHE A 67 16.54 15.55 -3.86
N ILE A 68 16.37 14.30 -4.31
CA ILE A 68 15.33 13.41 -3.80
C ILE A 68 15.64 12.95 -2.35
N ASP A 69 16.91 12.69 -2.02
CA ASP A 69 17.35 12.44 -0.64
C ASP A 69 17.06 13.64 0.27
N PHE A 70 17.30 14.87 -0.18
CA PHE A 70 16.94 16.09 0.55
C PHE A 70 15.43 16.17 0.85
N LEU A 71 14.57 15.93 -0.16
CA LEU A 71 13.12 15.93 0.04
C LEU A 71 12.68 14.85 1.04
N SER A 72 13.35 13.70 1.06
CA SER A 72 13.08 12.64 2.02
C SER A 72 13.41 13.05 3.46
N ARG A 73 14.58 13.66 3.69
CA ARG A 73 15.05 14.05 5.05
C ARG A 73 14.31 15.24 5.62
N ALA A 74 13.91 16.18 4.78
CA ALA A 74 13.05 17.30 5.17
C ALA A 74 11.67 16.81 5.68
N SER A 75 11.31 15.55 5.44
CA SER A 75 10.02 14.98 5.87
C SER A 75 9.94 14.59 7.35
N GLY A 76 11.08 14.51 8.06
CA GLY A 76 11.17 13.83 9.36
C GLY A 76 10.44 14.50 10.55
N HIS A 77 10.11 15.80 10.50
CA HIS A 77 9.46 16.49 11.64
C HIS A 77 8.26 17.39 11.30
N GLU A 78 8.19 18.01 10.10
CA GLU A 78 7.03 18.81 9.66
C GLU A 78 6.55 18.48 8.23
N GLY A 79 7.21 17.53 7.54
CA GLY A 79 7.07 17.35 6.10
C GLY A 79 7.81 18.45 5.32
N PRO A 80 8.44 18.19 4.16
CA PRO A 80 8.80 19.29 3.28
C PRO A 80 7.49 19.99 2.89
N PRO A 81 7.48 21.33 2.81
CA PRO A 81 6.31 22.05 2.35
C PRO A 81 5.87 21.46 1.01
N THR A 82 4.57 21.19 0.83
CA THR A 82 3.99 20.59 -0.39
C THR A 82 4.43 21.28 -1.69
N ASN A 83 4.85 22.55 -1.59
CA ASN A 83 5.43 23.32 -2.68
C ASN A 83 6.75 22.75 -3.20
N LEU A 84 7.60 22.18 -2.34
CA LEU A 84 8.86 21.57 -2.75
C LEU A 84 8.64 20.33 -3.62
N TYR A 85 7.57 19.57 -3.41
CA TYR A 85 7.22 18.46 -4.30
C TYR A 85 6.86 18.92 -5.72
N LYS A 86 6.40 20.16 -5.89
CA LYS A 86 6.11 20.71 -7.23
C LYS A 86 7.35 20.81 -8.11
N SER A 87 8.55 20.89 -7.53
CA SER A 87 9.81 20.82 -8.30
C SER A 87 9.91 19.52 -9.11
N VAL A 88 9.38 18.41 -8.59
CA VAL A 88 9.32 17.15 -9.32
C VAL A 88 8.43 17.27 -10.56
N ALA A 89 7.30 17.98 -10.46
CA ALA A 89 6.40 18.20 -11.59
C ALA A 89 6.97 19.14 -12.67
N VAL A 90 7.96 19.97 -12.34
CA VAL A 90 8.66 20.83 -13.32
C VAL A 90 9.53 20.01 -14.27
N ALA A 91 10.12 18.92 -13.77
CA ALA A 91 11.01 18.06 -14.54
C ALA A 91 10.85 16.58 -14.18
N PRO A 92 9.67 15.98 -14.43
CA PRO A 92 9.36 14.65 -13.92
C PRO A 92 10.30 13.58 -14.48
N ALA A 93 10.71 13.68 -15.76
CA ALA A 93 11.68 12.77 -16.37
C ALA A 93 13.07 12.87 -15.74
N HIS A 94 13.47 14.05 -15.25
CA HIS A 94 14.75 14.23 -14.55
C HIS A 94 14.76 13.50 -13.20
N PHE A 95 13.66 13.60 -12.45
CA PHE A 95 13.59 13.04 -11.09
C PHE A 95 13.10 11.58 -11.02
N ALA A 96 12.45 11.07 -12.07
CA ALA A 96 11.91 9.70 -12.09
C ALA A 96 12.96 8.61 -11.78
N PRO A 97 14.20 8.65 -12.30
CA PRO A 97 15.22 7.64 -11.96
C PRO A 97 15.57 7.63 -10.47
N ALA A 98 15.71 8.80 -9.84
CA ALA A 98 16.03 8.92 -8.42
C ALA A 98 14.86 8.47 -7.51
N ILE A 99 13.62 8.80 -7.89
CA ILE A 99 12.42 8.29 -7.19
C ILE A 99 12.31 6.78 -7.33
N ARG A 100 12.59 6.23 -8.52
CA ARG A 100 12.65 4.78 -8.75
C ARG A 100 13.72 4.12 -7.88
N GLU A 101 14.88 4.75 -7.73
CA GLU A 101 15.96 4.25 -6.87
C GLU A 101 15.54 4.24 -5.40
N ALA A 102 14.86 5.28 -4.92
CA ALA A 102 14.34 5.35 -3.56
C ALA A 102 13.42 4.15 -3.21
N PHE A 103 12.68 3.62 -4.20
CA PHE A 103 11.87 2.41 -4.05
C PHE A 103 12.64 1.09 -4.13
N ARG A 104 13.92 1.07 -4.53
CA ARG A 104 14.70 -0.17 -4.60
C ARG A 104 15.08 -0.71 -3.22
N HIS A 105 14.92 0.08 -2.17
CA HIS A 105 15.32 -0.29 -0.81
C HIS A 105 14.25 -1.08 -0.02
N VAL A 106 13.20 -1.57 -0.68
CA VAL A 106 12.22 -2.48 -0.06
C VAL A 106 12.94 -3.71 0.51
N PRO A 107 12.67 -4.12 1.77
CA PRO A 107 13.33 -5.26 2.36
C PRO A 107 13.01 -6.54 1.57
N PRO A 108 13.97 -7.45 1.40
CA PRO A 108 13.74 -8.67 0.62
C PRO A 108 12.85 -9.69 1.33
N THR A 109 12.68 -9.57 2.66
CA THR A 109 11.87 -10.47 3.49
C THR A 109 11.11 -9.72 4.56
N LEU A 110 10.10 -10.37 5.16
CA LEU A 110 9.35 -9.83 6.28
C LEU A 110 10.25 -9.62 7.51
N GLU A 111 11.20 -10.52 7.77
CA GLU A 111 12.14 -10.41 8.89
C GLU A 111 13.02 -9.17 8.75
N ALA A 112 13.53 -8.91 7.53
CA ALA A 112 14.32 -7.73 7.27
C ALA A 112 13.50 -6.44 7.45
N TYR A 113 12.20 -6.49 7.11
CA TYR A 113 11.27 -5.39 7.38
C TYR A 113 11.06 -5.17 8.89
N ILE A 114 10.82 -6.24 9.64
CA ILE A 114 10.60 -6.18 11.09
C ILE A 114 11.85 -5.62 11.78
N GLU A 115 13.03 -6.15 11.46
CA GLU A 115 14.31 -5.68 12.01
C GLU A 115 14.51 -4.17 11.76
N ASP A 116 14.26 -3.70 10.53
CA ASP A 116 14.36 -2.28 10.21
C ASP A 116 13.32 -1.44 10.96
N SER A 117 12.10 -1.95 11.14
CA SER A 117 11.01 -1.26 11.85
C SER A 117 11.26 -1.10 13.36
N GLU A 118 12.09 -1.96 13.93
CA GLU A 118 12.48 -1.93 15.35
C GLU A 118 13.60 -0.94 15.65
N ARG A 119 14.31 -0.46 14.61
CA ARG A 119 15.40 0.53 14.76
C ARG A 119 14.90 1.83 15.39
N PRO A 120 15.78 2.66 15.99
CA PRO A 120 15.41 4.01 16.43
C PRO A 120 14.78 4.83 15.30
N PHE A 121 13.85 5.74 15.62
CA PHE A 121 13.07 6.49 14.62
C PHE A 121 13.91 7.19 13.54
N GLY A 122 15.12 7.67 13.87
CA GLY A 122 16.04 8.30 12.90
C GLY A 122 16.86 7.34 12.03
N GLU A 123 16.75 6.03 12.29
CA GLU A 123 17.50 4.96 11.60
C GLU A 123 16.57 4.04 10.79
N ARG A 124 15.25 4.17 10.94
CA ARG A 124 14.25 3.42 10.18
C ARG A 124 14.20 3.91 8.74
N ARG A 125 13.98 2.99 7.80
CA ARG A 125 13.62 3.39 6.44
C ARG A 125 12.13 3.65 6.34
N GLU A 126 11.77 4.83 5.84
CA GLU A 126 10.38 5.14 5.53
C GLU A 126 10.00 4.60 4.14
N TYR A 127 9.43 3.41 4.05
CA TYR A 127 9.06 2.82 2.74
C TYR A 127 7.89 3.55 2.05
N TYR A 128 7.15 4.36 2.79
CA TYR A 128 5.98 5.09 2.29
C TYR A 128 6.33 6.47 1.70
N TRP A 129 7.43 7.10 2.13
CA TRP A 129 7.71 8.49 1.73
C TRP A 129 7.81 8.69 0.20
N PRO A 130 8.42 7.78 -0.60
CA PRO A 130 8.59 8.05 -2.02
C PRO A 130 7.24 8.06 -2.77
N LEU A 131 6.19 7.39 -2.24
CA LEU A 131 4.83 7.45 -2.78
C LEU A 131 4.25 8.88 -2.79
N LYS A 132 4.74 9.78 -1.93
CA LYS A 132 4.31 11.19 -1.92
C LYS A 132 4.79 11.96 -3.15
N LEU A 133 5.88 11.51 -3.78
CA LEU A 133 6.47 12.15 -4.95
C LEU A 133 5.92 11.61 -6.27
N VAL A 134 5.48 10.36 -6.28
CA VAL A 134 5.00 9.69 -7.50
C VAL A 134 3.88 10.44 -8.22
N PRO A 135 2.88 11.05 -7.55
CA PRO A 135 1.85 11.85 -8.24
C PRO A 135 2.41 12.97 -9.12
N TYR A 136 3.58 13.52 -8.77
CA TYR A 136 4.22 14.63 -9.50
C TYR A 136 4.97 14.17 -10.76
N LEU A 137 5.16 12.86 -10.95
CA LEU A 137 5.79 12.32 -12.15
C LEU A 137 4.85 12.28 -13.37
N GLY A 138 3.53 12.34 -13.12
CA GLY A 138 2.54 12.03 -14.14
C GLY A 138 2.42 10.53 -14.43
N ARG A 139 1.30 10.13 -15.03
CA ARG A 139 0.91 8.72 -15.21
C ARG A 139 1.99 7.88 -15.89
N GLU A 140 2.52 8.33 -17.03
CA GLU A 140 3.46 7.55 -17.86
C GLU A 140 4.74 7.14 -17.14
N LEU A 141 5.29 8.04 -16.31
CA LEU A 141 6.52 7.78 -15.55
C LEU A 141 6.23 7.09 -14.21
N ALA A 142 5.07 7.36 -13.62
CA ALA A 142 4.65 6.80 -12.34
C ALA A 142 4.25 5.32 -12.42
N GLU A 143 3.50 4.92 -13.45
CA GLU A 143 2.98 3.56 -13.60
C GLU A 143 4.04 2.45 -13.47
N PRO A 144 5.17 2.47 -14.20
CA PRO A 144 6.18 1.42 -14.07
C PRO A 144 6.86 1.41 -12.70
N ILE A 145 6.97 2.57 -12.03
CA ILE A 145 7.52 2.68 -10.68
C ILE A 145 6.55 2.06 -9.67
N LEU A 146 5.27 2.43 -9.73
CA LEU A 146 4.21 1.90 -8.86
C LEU A 146 4.05 0.40 -9.03
N ARG A 147 4.08 -0.10 -10.27
CA ARG A 147 3.98 -1.52 -10.58
C ARG A 147 5.11 -2.30 -9.89
N LYS A 148 6.35 -1.92 -10.17
CA LYS A 148 7.53 -2.58 -9.62
C LYS A 148 7.56 -2.53 -8.09
N PHE A 149 7.16 -1.40 -7.50
CA PHE A 149 7.08 -1.25 -6.05
C PHE A 149 6.00 -2.13 -5.42
N ALA A 150 4.80 -2.13 -6.00
CA ALA A 150 3.69 -2.96 -5.52
C ALA A 150 4.02 -4.45 -5.64
N ASP A 151 4.66 -4.89 -6.72
CA ASP A 151 5.09 -6.27 -6.92
C ASP A 151 6.11 -6.71 -5.85
N ALA A 152 6.94 -5.79 -5.34
CA ALA A 152 7.88 -6.05 -4.26
C ALA A 152 7.22 -6.07 -2.86
N ILE A 153 6.26 -5.17 -2.60
CA ILE A 153 5.63 -5.02 -1.29
C ILE A 153 4.51 -6.04 -1.05
N LEU A 154 3.71 -6.35 -2.08
CA LEU A 154 2.51 -7.18 -1.93
C LEU A 154 2.83 -8.58 -1.34
N PRO A 155 3.88 -9.31 -1.76
CA PRO A 155 4.27 -10.57 -1.11
C PRO A 155 4.52 -10.41 0.40
N LEU A 156 5.27 -9.38 0.80
CA LEU A 156 5.58 -9.09 2.20
C LEU A 156 4.32 -8.74 2.99
N ALA A 157 3.42 -7.95 2.39
CA ALA A 157 2.18 -7.53 3.01
C ALA A 157 1.25 -8.74 3.25
N LEU A 158 1.18 -9.68 2.30
CA LEU A 158 0.43 -10.92 2.44
C LEU A 158 1.05 -11.84 3.51
N GLU A 159 2.37 -11.99 3.50
CA GLU A 159 3.09 -12.78 4.50
C GLU A 159 2.87 -12.21 5.92
N ALA A 160 3.01 -10.90 6.09
CA ALA A 160 2.76 -10.22 7.36
C ALA A 160 1.31 -10.41 7.83
N ARG A 161 0.34 -10.34 6.90
CA ARG A 161 -1.07 -10.55 7.20
C ARG A 161 -1.38 -11.98 7.62
N ARG A 162 -0.81 -12.98 6.93
CA ARG A 162 -0.94 -14.40 7.30
C ARG A 162 -0.33 -14.66 8.68
N ARG A 163 0.90 -14.19 8.91
CA ARG A 163 1.59 -14.34 10.20
C ARG A 163 0.80 -13.68 11.33
N PHE A 164 0.28 -12.47 11.10
CA PHE A 164 -0.57 -11.79 12.07
C PHE A 164 -1.81 -12.62 12.45
N PHE A 165 -2.52 -13.21 11.48
CA PHE A 165 -3.71 -14.02 11.80
C PHE A 165 -3.38 -15.28 12.61
N GLU A 166 -2.27 -15.95 12.32
CA GLU A 166 -1.82 -17.11 13.11
C GLU A 166 -1.49 -16.69 14.56
N VAL A 167 -0.77 -15.58 14.72
CA VAL A 167 -0.39 -15.05 16.04
C VAL A 167 -1.61 -14.50 16.79
N ASP A 168 -2.56 -13.85 16.11
CA ASP A 168 -3.82 -13.36 16.70
C ASP A 168 -4.65 -14.51 17.26
N LYS A 169 -4.74 -15.63 16.53
CA LYS A 169 -5.39 -16.84 17.02
C LYS A 169 -4.72 -17.38 18.29
N ALA A 170 -3.39 -17.45 18.30
CA ALA A 170 -2.62 -17.90 19.47
C ALA A 170 -2.78 -16.94 20.67
N TYR A 171 -2.79 -15.63 20.40
CA TYR A 171 -3.01 -14.58 21.39
C TYR A 171 -4.36 -14.74 22.07
N TRP A 172 -5.45 -14.84 21.30
CA TRP A 172 -6.80 -15.01 21.86
C TRP A 172 -6.95 -16.32 22.62
N ALA A 173 -6.44 -17.43 22.10
CA ALA A 173 -6.48 -18.71 22.81
C ALA A 173 -5.74 -18.65 24.16
N THR A 174 -4.59 -17.96 24.20
CA THR A 174 -3.81 -17.79 25.45
C THR A 174 -4.53 -16.86 26.42
N TRP A 175 -5.14 -15.77 25.93
CA TRP A 175 -5.91 -14.83 26.73
C TRP A 175 -7.15 -15.49 27.36
N GLU A 176 -7.83 -16.36 26.61
CA GLU A 176 -8.96 -17.14 27.13
C GLU A 176 -8.53 -18.17 28.17
N ALA A 177 -7.45 -18.90 27.92
CA ALA A 177 -6.89 -19.87 28.89
C ALA A 177 -6.46 -19.20 30.20
N ALA A 178 -6.02 -17.93 30.15
CA ALA A 178 -5.67 -17.12 31.31
C ALA A 178 -6.88 -16.51 32.04
N GLY A 179 -8.11 -16.80 31.61
CA GLY A 179 -9.33 -16.27 32.25
C GLY A 179 -9.64 -14.82 31.87
N ARG A 180 -9.19 -14.37 30.69
CA ARG A 180 -9.48 -13.05 30.10
C ARG A 180 -8.99 -11.85 30.96
N PRO A 181 -7.71 -11.83 31.38
CA PRO A 181 -7.18 -10.72 32.16
C PRO A 181 -7.17 -9.42 31.33
N VAL A 182 -7.31 -8.27 31.99
CA VAL A 182 -7.39 -6.96 31.32
C VAL A 182 -6.21 -6.05 31.67
N GLY A 183 -5.81 -5.20 30.73
CA GLY A 183 -4.73 -4.22 30.93
C GLY A 183 -3.39 -4.88 31.27
N ASP A 184 -2.66 -4.31 32.22
CA ASP A 184 -1.35 -4.82 32.62
C ASP A 184 -1.38 -6.23 33.22
N ALA A 185 -2.53 -6.68 33.73
CA ALA A 185 -2.66 -8.04 34.24
C ALA A 185 -2.35 -9.07 33.15
N TRP A 186 -2.81 -8.80 31.92
CA TRP A 186 -2.49 -9.65 30.78
C TRP A 186 -0.99 -9.69 30.46
N ARG A 187 -0.32 -8.53 30.48
CA ARG A 187 1.14 -8.45 30.21
C ARG A 187 1.99 -9.13 31.29
N ARG A 188 1.44 -9.33 32.50
CA ARG A 188 2.14 -9.97 33.63
C ARG A 188 1.90 -11.48 33.71
N GLU A 189 1.03 -12.04 32.88
CA GLU A 189 0.82 -13.50 32.83
C GLU A 189 2.09 -14.20 32.32
N PRO A 190 2.62 -15.23 33.02
CA PRO A 190 3.92 -15.85 32.71
C PRO A 190 4.06 -16.36 31.28
N ASN A 191 2.96 -16.77 30.65
CA ASN A 191 2.93 -17.31 29.29
C ASN A 191 2.49 -16.27 28.24
N ALA A 192 2.10 -15.07 28.66
CA ALA A 192 1.56 -14.06 27.75
C ALA A 192 2.64 -13.18 27.12
N ALA A 193 3.73 -12.90 27.83
CA ALA A 193 4.79 -12.02 27.35
C ALA A 193 5.28 -12.34 25.90
N PRO A 194 5.66 -13.59 25.54
CA PRO A 194 6.15 -13.88 24.20
C PRO A 194 5.06 -13.74 23.12
N VAL A 195 3.82 -14.16 23.39
CA VAL A 195 2.73 -14.06 22.41
C VAL A 195 2.24 -12.61 22.24
N VAL A 196 2.29 -11.79 23.30
CA VAL A 196 1.98 -10.36 23.25
C VAL A 196 3.01 -9.63 22.41
N GLU A 197 4.30 -9.89 22.64
CA GLU A 197 5.39 -9.27 21.87
C GLU A 197 5.29 -9.61 20.39
N GLU A 198 5.13 -10.89 20.05
CA GLU A 198 4.97 -11.31 18.67
C GLU A 198 3.70 -10.74 18.03
N TRP A 199 2.59 -10.68 18.77
CA TRP A 199 1.34 -10.08 18.29
C TRP A 199 1.51 -8.60 17.98
N GLU A 200 2.17 -7.83 18.86
CA GLU A 200 2.42 -6.40 18.64
C GLU A 200 3.32 -6.14 17.42
N VAL A 201 4.38 -6.94 17.25
CA VAL A 201 5.31 -6.82 16.11
C VAL A 201 4.60 -7.16 14.80
N THR A 202 3.91 -8.30 14.74
CA THR A 202 3.22 -8.74 13.53
C THR A 202 2.02 -7.86 13.18
N ALA A 203 1.29 -7.32 14.17
CA ALA A 203 0.23 -6.35 13.94
C ALA A 203 0.75 -5.05 13.31
N LYS A 204 1.88 -4.53 13.80
CA LYS A 204 2.56 -3.34 13.23
C LYS A 204 3.00 -3.60 11.80
N ALA A 205 3.70 -4.71 11.56
CA ALA A 205 4.17 -5.08 10.22
C ALA A 205 3.00 -5.28 9.24
N SER A 206 1.97 -6.02 9.64
CA SER A 206 0.77 -6.24 8.82
C SER A 206 0.09 -4.91 8.45
N THR A 207 -0.11 -4.03 9.43
CA THR A 207 -0.76 -2.72 9.20
C THR A 207 0.09 -1.83 8.30
N ALA A 208 1.39 -1.74 8.56
CA ALA A 208 2.27 -0.86 7.81
C ALA A 208 2.47 -1.32 6.36
N LEU A 209 2.71 -2.62 6.12
CA LEU A 209 2.88 -3.13 4.75
C LEU A 209 1.57 -3.06 3.95
N ALA A 210 0.41 -3.33 4.58
CA ALA A 210 -0.89 -3.12 3.94
C ALA A 210 -1.13 -1.64 3.59
N THR A 211 -0.73 -0.70 4.47
CA THR A 211 -0.82 0.75 4.22
C THR A 211 0.07 1.18 3.06
N VAL A 212 1.28 0.62 2.98
CA VAL A 212 2.23 0.91 1.90
C VAL A 212 1.70 0.41 0.55
N TRP A 213 1.23 -0.84 0.50
CA TRP A 213 0.64 -1.40 -0.72
C TRP A 213 -0.63 -0.65 -1.15
N GLY A 214 -1.57 -0.43 -0.21
CA GLY A 214 -2.80 0.33 -0.48
C GLY A 214 -2.52 1.77 -0.89
N GLY A 215 -1.41 2.35 -0.40
CA GLY A 215 -0.89 3.65 -0.84
C GLY A 215 -0.53 3.66 -2.33
N ALA A 216 0.14 2.62 -2.84
CA ALA A 216 0.45 2.49 -4.26
C ALA A 216 -0.81 2.39 -5.12
N VAL A 217 -1.79 1.59 -4.70
CA VAL A 217 -3.11 1.46 -5.38
C VAL A 217 -3.84 2.80 -5.40
N ARG A 218 -3.87 3.51 -4.27
CA ARG A 218 -4.49 4.84 -4.16
C ARG A 218 -3.82 5.86 -5.10
N VAL A 219 -2.49 5.91 -5.12
CA VAL A 219 -1.73 6.83 -5.99
C VAL A 219 -1.99 6.53 -7.47
N ALA A 220 -2.02 5.25 -7.86
CA ALA A 220 -2.43 4.87 -9.23
C ALA A 220 -3.86 5.35 -9.54
N GLY A 221 -4.77 5.19 -8.59
CA GLY A 221 -6.14 5.69 -8.70
C GLY A 221 -6.17 7.21 -8.93
N GLU A 222 -5.43 7.99 -8.15
CA GLU A 222 -5.33 9.45 -8.27
C GLU A 222 -4.76 9.89 -9.62
N LEU A 223 -3.81 9.12 -10.16
CA LEU A 223 -3.22 9.34 -11.48
C LEU A 223 -4.12 8.92 -12.65
N GLY A 224 -5.32 8.39 -12.38
CA GLY A 224 -6.20 7.86 -13.41
C GLY A 224 -5.59 6.65 -14.12
N SER A 225 -4.83 5.84 -13.39
CA SER A 225 -4.18 4.65 -13.91
C SER A 225 -4.95 3.38 -13.51
N PRO A 226 -5.37 2.54 -14.47
CA PRO A 226 -6.05 1.27 -14.22
C PRO A 226 -5.06 0.11 -13.99
N ILE A 227 -3.79 0.37 -13.70
CA ILE A 227 -2.75 -0.67 -13.69
C ILE A 227 -3.07 -1.83 -12.74
N PHE A 228 -3.80 -1.60 -11.64
CA PHE A 228 -4.10 -2.62 -10.64
C PHE A 228 -5.45 -3.32 -10.84
N VAL A 229 -6.18 -3.05 -11.92
CA VAL A 229 -7.51 -3.67 -12.11
C VAL A 229 -7.40 -5.18 -12.26
N ASP A 230 -6.40 -5.67 -13.01
CA ASP A 230 -6.17 -7.11 -13.18
C ASP A 230 -5.80 -7.80 -11.87
N ASP A 231 -4.99 -7.13 -11.03
CA ASP A 231 -4.64 -7.63 -9.70
C ASP A 231 -5.88 -7.77 -8.83
N GLY A 232 -6.77 -6.77 -8.84
CA GLY A 232 -8.04 -6.81 -8.11
C GLY A 232 -8.96 -7.94 -8.60
N VAL A 233 -9.07 -8.15 -9.91
CA VAL A 233 -9.83 -9.27 -10.48
C VAL A 233 -9.25 -10.61 -10.06
N ALA A 234 -7.92 -10.77 -10.14
CA ALA A 234 -7.25 -12.00 -9.72
C ALA A 234 -7.51 -12.27 -8.23
N MET A 235 -7.32 -11.27 -7.37
CA MET A 235 -7.57 -11.37 -5.94
C MET A 235 -8.99 -11.81 -5.58
N LEU A 236 -10.02 -11.34 -6.31
CA LEU A 236 -11.42 -11.71 -6.07
C LEU A 236 -11.74 -13.19 -6.34
N VAL A 237 -10.97 -13.85 -7.20
CA VAL A 237 -11.23 -15.25 -7.60
C VAL A 237 -10.29 -16.25 -6.91
N GLU A 238 -9.36 -15.76 -6.07
CA GLU A 238 -8.47 -16.61 -5.30
C GLU A 238 -9.19 -17.21 -4.08
N ASP A 239 -8.83 -18.47 -3.76
CA ASP A 239 -9.34 -19.17 -2.57
C ASP A 239 -8.69 -18.69 -1.27
N ASP A 240 -7.62 -17.89 -1.34
CA ASP A 240 -7.00 -17.30 -0.16
C ASP A 240 -7.90 -16.18 0.40
N PRO A 241 -8.44 -16.32 1.63
CA PRO A 241 -9.36 -15.34 2.20
C PRO A 241 -8.73 -13.96 2.40
N ILE A 242 -7.41 -13.86 2.52
CA ILE A 242 -6.70 -12.58 2.65
C ILE A 242 -6.67 -11.86 1.31
N LEU A 243 -6.32 -12.56 0.24
CA LEU A 243 -6.33 -12.01 -1.11
C LEU A 243 -7.74 -11.62 -1.52
N HIS A 244 -8.71 -12.50 -1.28
CA HIS A 244 -10.12 -12.22 -1.54
C HIS A 244 -10.59 -10.94 -0.85
N HIS A 245 -10.30 -10.80 0.44
CA HIS A 245 -10.63 -9.59 1.19
C HIS A 245 -10.00 -8.32 0.59
N TRP A 246 -8.76 -8.39 0.10
CA TRP A 246 -8.11 -7.26 -0.58
C TRP A 246 -8.72 -6.97 -1.95
N GLY A 247 -9.12 -8.00 -2.70
CA GLY A 247 -9.91 -7.85 -3.93
C GLY A 247 -11.23 -7.11 -3.68
N VAL A 248 -11.96 -7.45 -2.62
CA VAL A 248 -13.18 -6.75 -2.19
C VAL A 248 -12.88 -5.29 -1.84
N TRP A 249 -11.80 -5.02 -1.11
CA TRP A 249 -11.36 -3.66 -0.78
C TRP A 249 -11.03 -2.83 -2.03
N MET A 250 -10.50 -3.46 -3.09
CA MET A 250 -10.20 -2.81 -4.37
C MET A 250 -11.44 -2.48 -5.21
N ALA A 251 -12.65 -2.87 -4.81
CA ALA A 251 -13.86 -2.65 -5.60
C ALA A 251 -14.05 -1.19 -6.03
N GLY A 252 -13.84 -0.24 -5.11
CA GLY A 252 -13.95 1.19 -5.42
C GLY A 252 -12.91 1.67 -6.45
N TYR A 253 -11.69 1.14 -6.38
CA TYR A 253 -10.65 1.41 -7.37
C TYR A 253 -11.05 0.85 -8.74
N MET A 254 -11.52 -0.39 -8.81
CA MET A 254 -11.93 -1.03 -10.07
C MET A 254 -13.13 -0.31 -10.72
N VAL A 255 -14.12 0.11 -9.92
CA VAL A 255 -15.28 0.87 -10.40
C VAL A 255 -14.87 2.22 -10.99
N LYS A 256 -13.86 2.90 -10.42
CA LYS A 256 -13.33 4.15 -10.97
C LYS A 256 -12.90 4.02 -12.44
N PHE A 257 -12.47 2.82 -12.85
CA PHE A 257 -12.00 2.52 -14.19
C PHE A 257 -12.98 1.71 -15.04
N ALA A 258 -14.28 1.69 -14.68
CA ALA A 258 -15.30 0.91 -15.37
C ALA A 258 -15.36 1.10 -16.90
N ASN A 259 -15.07 2.31 -17.39
CA ASN A 259 -15.08 2.61 -18.83
C ASN A 259 -13.85 2.05 -19.56
N GLU A 260 -12.68 2.06 -18.91
CA GLU A 260 -11.42 1.57 -19.48
C GLU A 260 -11.29 0.06 -19.32
N ARG A 261 -11.80 -0.50 -18.21
CA ARG A 261 -11.65 -1.89 -17.77
C ARG A 261 -13.01 -2.50 -17.36
N PRO A 262 -13.98 -2.64 -18.28
CA PRO A 262 -15.32 -3.14 -17.97
C PRO A 262 -15.34 -4.55 -17.38
N GLU A 263 -14.31 -5.36 -17.66
CA GLU A 263 -14.12 -6.70 -17.08
C GLU A 263 -13.95 -6.68 -15.56
N GLY A 264 -13.37 -5.61 -14.99
CA GLY A 264 -13.27 -5.45 -13.54
C GLY A 264 -14.65 -5.33 -12.89
N VAL A 265 -15.52 -4.52 -13.49
CA VAL A 265 -16.92 -4.38 -13.03
C VAL A 265 -17.71 -5.67 -13.23
N ALA A 266 -17.47 -6.39 -14.33
CA ALA A 266 -18.09 -7.69 -14.57
C ALA A 266 -17.69 -8.72 -13.49
N ALA A 267 -16.40 -8.77 -13.13
CA ALA A 267 -15.89 -9.63 -12.06
C ALA A 267 -16.52 -9.28 -10.70
N LEU A 268 -16.57 -7.99 -10.34
CA LEU A 268 -17.24 -7.52 -9.11
C LEU A 268 -18.71 -7.95 -9.05
N ARG A 269 -19.47 -7.79 -10.14
CA ARG A 269 -20.88 -8.20 -10.18
C ARG A 269 -21.05 -9.71 -10.02
N ALA A 270 -20.21 -10.49 -10.70
CA ALA A 270 -20.22 -11.94 -10.59
C ALA A 270 -19.91 -12.38 -9.15
N GLU A 271 -18.94 -11.73 -8.53
CA GLU A 271 -18.48 -12.06 -7.19
C GLU A 271 -19.49 -11.65 -6.11
N ALA A 272 -20.08 -10.45 -6.20
CA ALA A 272 -21.18 -10.04 -5.34
C ALA A 272 -22.35 -11.03 -5.41
N ALA A 273 -22.74 -11.45 -6.63
CA ALA A 273 -23.80 -12.43 -6.81
C ALA A 273 -23.45 -13.82 -6.23
N ARG A 274 -22.18 -14.22 -6.26
CA ARG A 274 -21.69 -15.45 -5.63
C ARG A 274 -21.78 -15.37 -4.11
N LEU A 275 -21.18 -14.34 -3.53
CA LEU A 275 -21.12 -14.09 -2.09
C LEU A 275 -22.51 -13.91 -1.47
N ARG A 276 -23.46 -13.31 -2.21
CA ARG A 276 -24.85 -13.14 -1.76
C ARG A 276 -25.58 -14.47 -1.51
N ARG A 277 -25.15 -15.56 -2.17
CA ARG A 277 -25.69 -16.91 -1.98
C ARG A 277 -25.05 -17.65 -0.81
N SER A 278 -24.00 -17.11 -0.21
CA SER A 278 -23.34 -17.71 0.94
C SER A 278 -24.19 -17.56 2.21
N GLU A 279 -24.17 -18.59 3.05
CA GLU A 279 -24.75 -18.52 4.40
C GLU A 279 -23.79 -17.82 5.39
N ASP A 280 -22.54 -17.60 4.99
CA ASP A 280 -21.57 -16.90 5.82
C ASP A 280 -21.82 -15.38 5.83
N LEU A 281 -21.78 -14.80 7.04
CA LEU A 281 -22.06 -13.38 7.24
C LEU A 281 -20.94 -12.47 6.72
N ASP A 282 -19.69 -12.89 6.80
CA ASP A 282 -18.55 -12.12 6.28
C ASP A 282 -18.57 -12.12 4.74
N ASP A 283 -19.00 -13.22 4.11
CA ASP A 283 -19.29 -13.27 2.66
C ASP A 283 -20.41 -12.31 2.28
N GLN A 284 -21.55 -12.34 2.98
CA GLN A 284 -22.66 -11.43 2.73
C GLN A 284 -22.27 -9.95 2.92
N LEU A 285 -21.43 -9.65 3.92
CA LEU A 285 -20.88 -8.31 4.14
C LEU A 285 -20.01 -7.85 2.96
N SER A 286 -19.20 -8.76 2.43
CA SER A 286 -18.36 -8.52 1.26
C SER A 286 -19.20 -8.27 0.01
N ALA A 287 -20.26 -9.06 -0.21
CA ALA A 287 -21.22 -8.84 -1.30
C ALA A 287 -21.81 -7.43 -1.26
N VAL A 288 -22.32 -7.02 -0.08
CA VAL A 288 -22.92 -5.69 0.11
C VAL A 288 -21.89 -4.58 -0.08
N SER A 289 -20.65 -4.78 0.36
CA SER A 289 -19.58 -3.81 0.15
C SER A 289 -19.27 -3.59 -1.34
N ILE A 290 -19.24 -4.68 -2.13
CA ILE A 290 -19.09 -4.59 -3.59
C ILE A 290 -20.30 -3.90 -4.22
N GLU A 291 -21.52 -4.25 -3.83
CA GLU A 291 -22.74 -3.63 -4.37
C GLU A 291 -22.80 -2.12 -4.08
N ILE A 292 -22.37 -1.68 -2.89
CA ILE A 292 -22.26 -0.26 -2.55
C ILE A 292 -21.23 0.41 -3.47
N ALA A 293 -20.07 -0.22 -3.70
CA ALA A 293 -19.08 0.34 -4.62
C ALA A 293 -19.61 0.45 -6.07
N LEU A 294 -20.48 -0.46 -6.49
CA LEU A 294 -21.10 -0.49 -7.82
C LEU A 294 -22.26 0.50 -7.98
N ASP A 295 -22.83 1.01 -6.88
CA ASP A 295 -24.02 1.85 -6.87
C ASP A 295 -23.71 3.25 -6.28
N PRO A 296 -23.61 4.30 -7.11
CA PRO A 296 -23.32 5.65 -6.64
C PRO A 296 -24.42 6.25 -5.76
N ALA A 297 -25.61 5.64 -5.69
CA ALA A 297 -26.69 6.08 -4.79
C ALA A 297 -26.55 5.53 -3.37
N ARG A 298 -25.66 4.55 -3.14
CA ARG A 298 -25.42 3.94 -1.83
C ARG A 298 -24.17 4.52 -1.18
N ASP A 299 -24.21 4.70 0.14
CA ASP A 299 -23.09 5.19 0.93
C ASP A 299 -22.76 4.18 2.06
N ALA A 300 -21.52 3.71 2.10
CA ALA A 300 -21.06 2.73 3.07
C ALA A 300 -21.22 3.15 4.54
N ASN A 301 -21.32 4.45 4.83
CA ASN A 301 -21.51 4.97 6.19
C ASN A 301 -22.97 4.93 6.63
N THR A 302 -23.90 4.96 5.69
CA THR A 302 -25.35 5.06 5.95
C THR A 302 -26.15 3.85 5.48
N ASP A 303 -25.53 2.92 4.76
CA ASP A 303 -26.20 1.73 4.24
C ASP A 303 -26.74 0.84 5.38
N PRO A 304 -28.08 0.65 5.46
CA PRO A 304 -28.70 -0.05 6.58
C PRO A 304 -28.37 -1.55 6.59
N GLU A 305 -28.17 -2.14 5.42
CA GLU A 305 -27.85 -3.55 5.31
C GLU A 305 -26.41 -3.83 5.74
N LEU A 306 -25.47 -2.99 5.30
CA LEU A 306 -24.08 -3.08 5.74
C LEU A 306 -23.97 -2.95 7.26
N ARG A 307 -24.71 -2.02 7.87
CA ARG A 307 -24.77 -1.87 9.33
C ARG A 307 -25.34 -3.12 10.00
N ARG A 308 -26.47 -3.64 9.52
CA ARG A 308 -27.09 -4.87 10.04
C ARG A 308 -26.11 -6.05 10.05
N LEU A 309 -25.40 -6.27 8.94
CA LEU A 309 -24.43 -7.37 8.83
C LEU A 309 -23.26 -7.20 9.79
N LYS A 310 -22.69 -5.98 9.91
CA LYS A 310 -21.65 -5.67 10.90
C LYS A 310 -22.09 -5.97 12.33
N ASP A 311 -23.31 -5.60 12.69
CA ASP A 311 -23.87 -5.87 14.02
C ASP A 311 -24.05 -7.37 14.26
N GLN A 312 -24.57 -8.12 13.27
CA GLN A 312 -24.71 -9.58 13.38
C GLN A 312 -23.37 -10.29 13.53
N ILE A 313 -22.35 -9.90 12.76
CA ILE A 313 -20.98 -10.43 12.87
C ILE A 313 -20.39 -10.12 14.25
N LYS A 314 -20.56 -8.89 14.74
CA LYS A 314 -20.11 -8.50 16.08
C LYS A 314 -20.76 -9.36 17.17
N ILE A 315 -22.07 -9.60 17.09
CA ILE A 315 -22.79 -10.47 18.02
C ILE A 315 -22.28 -11.92 17.92
N LYS A 316 -22.05 -12.44 16.71
CA LYS A 316 -21.50 -13.79 16.49
C LYS A 316 -20.12 -13.96 17.13
N ARG A 317 -19.24 -12.95 17.05
CA ARG A 317 -17.88 -12.97 17.61
C ARG A 317 -17.82 -12.81 19.13
N GLN A 318 -18.89 -12.33 19.77
CA GLN A 318 -18.98 -12.16 21.23
C GLN A 318 -19.58 -13.36 21.96
N ARG A 319 -20.15 -14.32 21.21
CA ARG A 319 -20.71 -15.57 21.73
C ARG A 319 -19.67 -16.68 21.63
#